data_AF-A0A3B0ALK5-F1
#
_entry.id   AF-A0A3B0ALK5-F1
#
_cell.length_a   1.000
_cell.length_b   1.000
_cell.length_c   1.000
_cell.angle_alpha   90.00
_cell.angle_beta   90.00
_cell.angle_gamma   90.00
#
_symmetry.space_group_name_H-M   'P 1'
#
loop_
_entity.id
_entity.type
_entity.pdbx_description
1 polymer ?
#
loop_
_entity_poly.entity_id
_entity_poly.type
_entity_poly.pdbx_seq_one_letter_code
_entity_poly.pdbx_strand_id
1 'polypeptide(L)' 'MATAHVLTIEREALELPSEDGWAMHVPGPHARATCSCGLDTGWTPAARAHRTFDAHRSRHHHKVNTP' A
#
# COMPACT_ATOMS: atom_id res chain seq x y z
N MET A 1 -3.00 2.63 25.49
CA MET A 1 -2.71 3.60 24.42
C MET A 1 -3.26 3.03 23.13
N ALA A 2 -4.15 3.74 22.42
CA ALA A 2 -4.63 3.29 21.12
C ALA A 2 -3.49 3.46 20.10
N THR A 3 -3.01 2.35 19.52
CA THR A 3 -2.03 2.42 18.42
C THR A 3 -2.73 3.03 17.22
N ALA A 4 -2.30 4.21 16.78
CA ALA A 4 -2.80 4.81 15.55
C ALA A 4 -2.49 3.87 14.37
N HIS A 5 -3.52 3.49 13.60
CA HIS A 5 -3.37 2.68 12.40
C HIS A 5 -2.97 3.57 11.22
N VAL A 6 -1.69 3.55 10.86
CA VAL A 6 -1.16 4.23 9.69
C VAL A 6 -0.98 3.17 8.62
N LEU A 7 -2.01 2.98 7.81
CA LEU A 7 -2.03 2.02 6.71
C LEU A 7 -1.52 2.71 5.43
N THR A 8 -0.51 2.13 4.80
CA THR A 8 0.09 2.62 3.56
C THR A 8 0.16 1.52 2.51
N ILE A 9 0.21 1.91 1.24
CA ILE A 9 0.48 1.02 0.13
C ILE A 9 1.52 1.66 -0.78
N GLU A 10 2.60 0.93 -1.01
CA GLU A 10 3.70 1.32 -1.88
C GLU A 10 3.62 0.47 -3.14
N ARG A 11 3.84 1.08 -4.30
CA ARG A 11 3.85 0.39 -5.57
C ARG A 11 5.22 0.50 -6.21
N GLU A 12 5.68 -0.59 -6.80
CA GLU A 12 6.90 -0.63 -7.58
C GLU A 12 6.81 0.43 -8.68
N ALA A 13 7.91 1.14 -8.93
CA ALA A 13 8.02 2.09 -10.02
C ALA A 13 9.01 1.52 -11.04
N LEU A 14 8.59 1.38 -12.28
CA LEU A 14 9.45 0.98 -13.38
C LEU A 14 9.88 2.22 -14.14
N GLU A 15 11.18 2.39 -14.30
CA GLU A 15 11.76 3.49 -15.08
C GLU A 15 11.57 3.21 -16.58
N LEU A 16 11.08 4.22 -17.29
CA LEU A 16 11.00 4.23 -18.75
C LEU A 16 12.16 5.04 -19.33
N PRO A 17 12.60 4.72 -20.57
CA PRO A 17 13.53 5.57 -21.30
C PRO A 17 13.02 7.01 -21.33
N SER A 18 13.89 7.95 -20.98
CA SER A 18 13.57 9.37 -21.02
C SER A 18 13.75 9.90 -22.46
N GLU A 19 12.72 10.50 -23.03
CA GLU A 19 12.80 11.14 -24.36
C GLU A 19 13.24 12.62 -24.25
N ASP A 20 12.92 13.31 -23.16
CA ASP A 20 13.14 14.76 -22.99
C ASP A 20 14.06 15.13 -21.80
N GLY A 21 14.83 14.17 -21.27
CA GLY A 21 15.74 14.37 -20.12
C GLY A 21 15.07 14.30 -18.74
N TRP A 22 13.74 14.07 -18.68
CA TRP A 22 13.00 13.76 -17.46
C TRP A 22 12.76 12.27 -17.30
N ALA A 23 13.09 11.70 -16.14
CA ALA A 23 12.82 10.30 -15.84
C ALA A 23 11.31 10.04 -15.76
N MET A 24 10.80 9.18 -16.64
CA MET A 24 9.41 8.74 -16.60
C MET A 24 9.31 7.43 -15.81
N HIS A 25 8.31 7.35 -14.93
CA HIS A 25 8.07 6.15 -14.14
C HIS A 25 6.65 5.65 -14.38
N VAL A 26 6.50 4.34 -14.57
CA VAL A 26 5.19 3.68 -14.63
C VAL A 26 4.98 2.75 -13.44
N PRO A 27 3.74 2.53 -13.01
CA PRO A 27 3.45 1.60 -11.94
C PRO A 27 3.82 0.16 -12.34
N GLY A 28 4.70 -0.47 -11.57
CA GLY A 28 5.10 -1.86 -11.71
C GLY A 28 4.00 -2.86 -11.31
N PRO A 29 4.26 -4.15 -11.55
CA PRO A 29 3.31 -5.23 -11.24
C PRO A 29 3.24 -5.55 -9.74
N HIS A 30 4.20 -5.12 -8.93
CA HIS A 30 4.23 -5.42 -7.49
C HIS A 30 3.85 -4.22 -6.62
N ALA A 31 3.26 -4.52 -5.46
CA ALA A 31 3.00 -3.55 -4.40
C ALA A 31 3.20 -4.19 -3.03
N ARG A 32 3.35 -3.36 -2.01
CA ARG A 32 3.48 -3.72 -0.61
C ARG A 32 2.50 -2.89 0.22
N ALA A 33 1.68 -3.55 1.02
CA ALA A 33 0.85 -2.88 2.02
C ALA A 33 1.51 -3.01 3.40
N THR A 34 1.64 -1.89 4.11
CA THR A 34 2.17 -1.88 5.48
C THR A 34 1.23 -1.12 6.43
N CYS A 35 1.20 -1.52 7.69
CA CYS A 35 0.47 -0.79 8.73
C CYS A 35 1.29 -0.74 10.02
N SER A 36 1.23 0.39 10.72
CA SER A 36 1.86 0.59 12.03
C SER A 36 1.47 -0.45 13.10
N CYS A 37 0.38 -1.20 12.91
CA CYS A 37 -0.03 -2.29 13.80
C CYS A 37 0.64 -3.65 13.47
N GLY A 38 1.63 -3.68 12.57
CA GLY A 38 2.40 -4.88 12.23
C GLY A 38 1.95 -5.60 10.95
N LEU A 39 1.08 -5.00 10.14
CA LEU A 39 0.83 -5.54 8.79
C LEU A 39 2.05 -5.25 7.91
N ASP A 40 2.56 -6.28 7.26
CA ASP A 40 3.51 -6.16 6.16
C ASP A 40 3.30 -7.32 5.19
N THR A 41 2.93 -7.02 3.94
CA THR A 41 2.72 -8.06 2.92
C THR A 41 3.99 -8.48 2.20
N GLY A 42 5.08 -7.73 2.36
CA GLY A 42 6.20 -7.73 1.40
C GLY A 42 5.77 -7.28 0.00
N TRP A 43 6.73 -7.27 -0.94
CA TRP A 43 6.45 -7.05 -2.36
C TRP A 43 5.74 -8.28 -2.93
N THR A 44 4.49 -8.09 -3.30
CA THR A 44 3.63 -9.14 -3.88
C THR A 44 2.88 -8.57 -5.08
N PRO A 45 2.22 -9.39 -5.92
CA PRO A 45 1.43 -8.87 -7.03
C PRO A 45 0.46 -7.77 -6.57
N ALA A 46 0.40 -6.66 -7.29
CA ALA A 46 -0.28 -5.44 -6.82
C ALA A 46 -1.74 -5.72 -6.45
N ALA A 47 -2.44 -6.53 -7.24
CA ALA A 47 -3.81 -6.96 -6.94
C ALA A 47 -3.95 -7.64 -5.56
N ARG A 48 -2.96 -8.44 -5.15
CA ARG A 48 -2.95 -9.11 -3.84
C ARG A 48 -2.70 -8.10 -2.72
N ALA A 49 -1.70 -7.23 -2.87
CA ALA A 49 -1.41 -6.19 -1.88
C ALA A 49 -2.59 -5.24 -1.68
N HIS A 50 -3.26 -4.80 -2.75
CA HIS A 50 -4.48 -3.97 -2.68
C HIS A 50 -5.63 -4.69 -1.96
N ARG A 51 -5.88 -5.98 -2.25
CA ARG A 51 -6.89 -6.77 -1.52
C ARG A 51 -6.58 -6.84 -0.03
N THR A 52 -5.31 -7.04 0.35
CA THR A 52 -4.91 -7.06 1.76
C THR A 52 -5.05 -5.69 2.42
N PHE A 53 -4.68 -4.62 1.71
CA PHE A 53 -4.89 -3.24 2.16
C PHE A 53 -6.37 -2.96 2.45
N ASP A 54 -7.26 -3.26 1.51
CA ASP A 54 -8.70 -3.03 1.67
C ASP A 54 -9.32 -3.89 2.78
N ALA A 55 -8.94 -5.16 2.86
CA ALA A 55 -9.38 -6.06 3.92
C ALA A 55 -8.88 -5.60 5.31
N HIS A 56 -7.68 -5.03 5.39
CA HIS A 56 -7.16 -4.47 6.63
C HIS A 56 -7.90 -3.18 7.01
N ARG A 57 -8.06 -2.27 6.04
CA ARG A 57 -8.79 -1.01 6.23
C ARG A 57 -10.21 -1.25 6.76
N SER A 58 -10.95 -2.18 6.17
CA SER A 58 -12.33 -2.48 6.60
C SER A 58 -12.40 -3.03 8.03
N ARG A 59 -11.51 -3.97 8.40
CA ARG A 59 -11.42 -4.54 9.76
C ARG A 59 -11.15 -3.49 10.84
N HIS A 60 -10.38 -2.45 10.51
CA HIS A 60 -10.01 -1.40 11.46
C HIS A 60 -10.94 -0.18 11.42
N HIS A 61 -11.67 0.06 10.32
CA HIS A 61 -12.71 1.08 10.26
C HIS A 61 -13.89 0.80 11.22
N HIS A 62 -14.16 -0.47 11.54
CA HIS A 62 -15.21 -0.84 12.50
C HIS A 62 -14.90 -0.49 13.96
N LYS A 63 -13.65 -0.11 14.29
CA LYS A 63 -13.27 0.24 15.68
C LYS A 63 -13.35 1.74 15.99
N VAL A 64 -13.62 2.60 15.00
CA VAL A 64 -13.60 4.07 15.19
C VAL A 64 -14.99 4.67 15.46
N ASN A 65 -16.06 3.85 15.36
CA ASN A 65 -17.42 4.26 15.71
C ASN A 65 -17.98 3.34 16.80
N THR A 66 -17.81 3.73 18.05
CA THR A 66 -18.61 3.26 19.19
C THR A 66 -18.83 4.50 20.06
N PRO A 67 -20.08 4.80 20.46
CA PRO A 67 -20.59 6.15 20.77
C PRO A 67 -19.87 6.92 21.87
#